data_AF-A0A645AY55-F1
#
_entry.id   AF-A0A645AY55-F1
#
_cell.length_a   1.000
_cell.length_b   1.000
_cell.length_c   1.000
_cell.angle_alpha   90.00
_cell.angle_beta   90.00
_cell.angle_gamma   90.00
#
_symmetry.space_group_name_H-M   'P 1'
#
loop_
_entity.id
_entity.type
_entity.pdbx_description
1 polymer ?
#
loop_
_entity_poly.entity_id
_entity_poly.type
_entity_poly.pdbx_seq_one_letter_code
_entity_poly.pdbx_strand_id
1 'polypeptide(L)'
;MNKLSKLREFLRKLFWIDKLEGKNKFLTFAAKLYMYFYITVIPIFLIFAVLSFNLGNVVSACLLVVIYPIVYRMIMGFQRLVHKI
;
A
#
# COMPACT_ATOMS: atom_id res chain seq x y z
N MET A 1 21.66 6.31 -11.61
CA MET A 1 20.29 5.88 -11.22
C MET A 1 19.95 6.47 -9.85
N ASN A 2 19.08 7.48 -9.78
CA ASN A 2 18.79 8.23 -8.55
C ASN A 2 18.05 7.36 -7.50
N LYS A 3 18.32 7.54 -6.20
CA LYS A 3 17.68 6.77 -5.10
C LYS A 3 16.15 6.77 -5.17
N LEU A 4 15.55 7.90 -5.57
CA LEU A 4 14.12 8.06 -5.83
C LEU A 4 13.57 7.09 -6.90
N SER A 5 14.32 6.84 -7.97
CA SER A 5 13.91 5.92 -9.03
C SER A 5 13.82 4.47 -8.55
N LYS A 6 14.79 4.05 -7.72
CA LYS A 6 14.79 2.71 -7.09
C LYS A 6 13.61 2.53 -6.13
N LEU A 7 13.32 3.54 -5.30
CA LEU A 7 12.19 3.50 -4.37
C LEU A 7 10.85 3.40 -5.12
N ARG A 8 10.67 4.21 -6.17
CA ARG A 8 9.47 4.16 -7.01
C ARG A 8 9.31 2.79 -7.66
N GLU A 9 10.38 2.21 -8.19
CA GLU A 9 10.34 0.89 -8.81
C GLU A 9 10.01 -0.23 -7.81
N PHE A 10 10.61 -0.16 -6.61
CA PHE A 10 10.30 -1.08 -5.51
C PHE A 10 8.83 -1.02 -5.11
N LEU A 11 8.27 0.18 -4.92
CA LEU A 11 6.86 0.36 -4.58
C LEU A 11 5.94 -0.17 -5.69
N ARG A 12 6.28 0.09 -6.96
CA ARG A 12 5.51 -0.46 -8.08
C ARG A 12 5.48 -1.98 -8.09
N LYS A 13 6.62 -2.63 -7.80
CA LYS A 13 6.71 -4.08 -7.64
C LYS A 13 5.99 -4.58 -6.39
N LEU A 14 6.04 -3.84 -5.29
CA LEU A 14 5.37 -4.18 -4.03
C LEU A 14 3.84 -4.20 -4.19
N PHE A 15 3.29 -3.23 -4.91
CA PHE A 15 1.86 -3.08 -5.20
C PHE A 15 1.44 -3.69 -6.55
N TRP A 16 2.29 -4.54 -7.17
CA TRP A 16 2.01 -5.19 -8.47
C TRP A 16 1.51 -4.25 -9.58
N ILE A 17 1.86 -2.97 -9.50
CA ILE A 17 1.43 -1.94 -10.47
C ILE A 17 2.06 -2.25 -11.82
N ASP A 18 3.28 -2.79 -11.83
CA ASP A 18 3.98 -3.29 -13.01
C ASP A 18 3.20 -4.39 -13.76
N LYS A 19 2.49 -5.26 -13.03
CA LYS A 19 1.72 -6.38 -13.60
C LYS A 19 0.32 -5.99 -14.06
N LEU A 20 -0.22 -4.93 -13.49
CA LEU A 20 -1.55 -4.40 -13.83
C LEU A 20 -1.53 -3.40 -14.97
N GLU A 21 -0.43 -2.66 -15.10
CA GLU A 21 -0.27 -1.62 -16.12
C GLU A 21 -0.38 -2.23 -17.52
N GLY A 22 -1.34 -1.74 -18.31
CA GLY A 22 -1.65 -2.26 -19.65
C GLY A 22 -2.75 -3.33 -19.69
N LYS A 23 -3.04 -4.02 -18.59
CA LYS A 23 -4.11 -5.04 -18.53
C LYS A 23 -5.45 -4.47 -18.08
N ASN A 24 -5.46 -3.73 -16.97
CA ASN A 24 -6.71 -3.16 -16.42
C ASN A 24 -6.45 -1.77 -15.81
N LYS A 25 -7.02 -0.73 -16.44
CA LYS A 25 -6.86 0.66 -16.01
C LYS A 25 -7.43 0.92 -14.61
N PHE A 26 -8.58 0.31 -14.28
CA PHE A 26 -9.23 0.49 -12.98
C PHE A 26 -8.40 -0.14 -11.86
N LEU A 27 -7.92 -1.37 -12.04
CA LEU A 27 -7.04 -2.03 -11.06
C LEU A 27 -5.72 -1.28 -10.91
N THR A 28 -5.14 -0.80 -12.00
CA THR A 28 -3.91 0.00 -11.95
C THR A 28 -4.12 1.30 -11.15
N PHE A 29 -5.28 1.95 -11.35
CA PHE A 29 -5.65 3.13 -10.58
C PHE A 29 -5.84 2.81 -9.09
N ALA A 30 -6.60 1.76 -8.76
CA ALA A 30 -6.82 1.33 -7.38
C ALA A 30 -5.49 0.97 -6.68
N ALA A 31 -4.59 0.25 -7.35
CA ALA A 31 -3.27 -0.09 -6.83
C ALA A 31 -2.39 1.14 -6.60
N LYS A 32 -2.39 2.11 -7.53
CA LYS A 32 -1.68 3.39 -7.38
C LYS A 32 -2.25 4.19 -6.21
N LEU A 33 -3.56 4.29 -6.09
CA LEU A 33 -4.24 4.98 -5.00
C LEU A 33 -3.86 4.35 -3.65
N TYR A 34 -3.90 3.03 -3.55
CA TYR A 34 -3.53 2.30 -2.33
C TYR A 34 -2.06 2.49 -1.95
N MET A 35 -1.16 2.50 -2.93
CA MET A 35 0.26 2.80 -2.71
C MET A 35 0.46 4.20 -2.11
N TYR A 36 -0.23 5.22 -2.63
CA TYR A 36 -0.14 6.58 -2.08
C TYR A 36 -0.70 6.68 -0.67
N PHE A 37 -1.86 6.05 -0.40
CA PHE A 37 -2.43 5.97 0.94
C PHE A 37 -1.46 5.28 1.91
N TYR A 38 -0.85 4.17 1.52
CA TYR A 38 0.11 3.46 2.36
C TYR A 38 1.31 4.34 2.73
N ILE A 39 1.89 5.06 1.77
CA ILE A 39 3.08 5.90 2.00
C ILE A 39 2.75 7.15 2.82
N THR A 40 1.53 7.67 2.75
CA THR A 40 1.15 8.93 3.41
C THR A 40 0.47 8.69 4.76
N VAL A 41 -0.51 7.80 4.81
CA VAL A 41 -1.32 7.56 6.01
C VAL A 41 -0.52 6.89 7.11
N ILE A 42 0.34 5.93 6.79
CA ILE A 42 1.13 5.22 7.81
C ILE A 42 2.06 6.16 8.58
N PRO A 43 2.90 6.99 7.94
CA PRO A 43 3.75 7.93 8.66
C PRO A 43 2.95 8.97 9.44
N ILE A 44 1.84 9.48 8.88
CA ILE A 44 0.98 10.44 9.57
C ILE A 44 0.41 9.83 10.86
N PHE A 45 -0.14 8.60 10.79
CA PHE A 45 -0.65 7.91 11.97
C PHE A 45 0.44 7.64 13.00
N LEU A 46 1.65 7.29 12.55
CA LEU A 46 2.77 7.06 13.44
C LEU A 46 3.20 8.35 14.17
N ILE A 47 3.24 9.49 13.45
CA ILE A 47 3.50 10.81 14.05
C ILE A 47 2.41 11.17 15.07
N PHE A 48 1.13 10.99 14.73
CA PHE A 48 0.02 11.25 15.65
C PHE A 48 0.07 10.35 16.89
N ALA A 49 0.46 9.08 16.74
CA ALA A 49 0.60 8.15 17.85
C ALA A 49 1.72 8.58 18.81
N VAL A 50 2.84 9.08 18.28
CA VAL A 50 3.95 9.63 19.09
C VAL A 50 3.53 10.94 19.78
N LEU A 51 2.89 11.87 19.05
CA LEU A 51 2.47 13.16 19.61
C LEU A 51 1.41 13.02 20.71
N SER A 52 0.50 12.07 20.57
CA SER A 52 -0.57 11.85 21.55
C SER A 52 -0.12 11.07 22.79
N PHE A 53 1.11 10.52 22.81
CA PHE A 53 1.62 9.61 23.86
C PHE A 53 0.61 8.52 24.25
N ASN A 54 -0.25 8.13 23.32
CA ASN A 54 -1.36 7.23 23.57
C ASN A 54 -0.99 5.84 23.05
N LEU A 55 -0.76 4.91 23.97
CA LEU A 55 -0.42 3.52 23.66
C LEU A 55 -1.47 2.85 22.76
N GLY A 56 -2.75 3.18 22.91
CA GLY A 56 -3.83 2.67 22.07
C GLY A 56 -3.73 3.13 20.61
N ASN A 57 -3.29 4.36 20.38
CA ASN A 57 -3.04 4.88 19.04
C ASN A 57 -1.81 4.22 18.40
N VAL A 58 -0.77 3.92 19.18
CA VAL A 58 0.42 3.19 18.72
C VAL A 58 0.07 1.76 18.31
N VAL A 59 -0.70 1.04 19.13
CA VAL A 59 -1.17 -0.31 18.82
C VAL A 59 -2.04 -0.31 17.57
N SER A 60 -2.98 0.64 17.46
CA SER A 60 -3.84 0.77 16.27
C SER A 60 -3.03 1.08 15.00
N ALA A 61 -2.03 1.95 15.09
CA ALA A 61 -1.14 2.24 13.97
C ALA A 61 -0.33 0.99 13.55
N CYS A 62 0.20 0.22 14.50
CA CYS A 62 0.92 -1.03 14.21
C CYS A 62 0.00 -2.06 13.53
N LEU A 63 -1.24 -2.21 14.01
CA LEU A 63 -2.23 -3.09 13.39
C LEU A 63 -2.55 -2.64 11.96
N LEU A 64 -2.72 -1.34 11.71
CA LEU A 64 -2.93 -0.80 10.37
C LEU A 64 -1.73 -1.10 9.46
N VAL A 65 -0.48 -0.90 9.93
CA VAL A 65 0.72 -1.21 9.13
C VAL A 65 0.77 -2.68 8.71
N VAL A 66 0.29 -3.61 9.55
CA VAL A 66 0.32 -5.06 9.27
C VAL A 66 -0.90 -5.52 8.45
N ILE A 67 -2.11 -5.14 8.86
CA ILE A 67 -3.36 -5.63 8.27
C ILE A 67 -3.59 -5.03 6.88
N TYR A 68 -3.33 -3.74 6.71
CA TYR A 68 -3.60 -3.03 5.47
C TYR A 68 -2.89 -3.61 4.24
N PRO A 69 -1.60 -4.01 4.29
CA PRO A 69 -0.95 -4.72 3.17
C PRO A 69 -1.45 -6.16 2.99
N ILE A 70 -1.88 -6.84 4.06
CA ILE A 70 -2.47 -8.19 3.95
C ILE A 70 -3.80 -8.12 3.19
N VAL A 71 -4.70 -7.21 3.59
CA VAL A 71 -5.98 -6.98 2.93
C VAL A 71 -5.78 -6.61 1.46
N TYR A 72 -4.83 -5.72 1.18
CA TYR A 72 -4.47 -5.38 -0.19
C TYR A 72 -4.07 -6.61 -1.02
N ARG A 73 -3.19 -7.47 -0.48
CA ARG A 73 -2.77 -8.68 -1.19
C ARG A 73 -3.91 -9.68 -1.39
N MET A 74 -4.83 -9.81 -0.45
CA MET A 74 -6.01 -10.67 -0.61
C MET A 74 -6.91 -10.15 -1.74
N ILE A 75 -7.21 -8.85 -1.74
CA ILE A 75 -8.04 -8.23 -2.80
C ILE A 75 -7.37 -8.41 -4.16
N MET A 76 -6.07 -8.15 -4.27
CA MET A 76 -5.33 -8.31 -5.51
C MET A 76 -5.21 -9.77 -5.96
N GLY A 77 -5.08 -10.71 -5.01
CA GLY A 77 -5.11 -12.15 -5.29
C GLY A 77 -6.47 -12.60 -5.82
N PHE A 78 -7.56 -12.12 -5.22
CA PHE A 78 -8.92 -12.38 -5.70
C PHE A 78 -9.15 -11.77 -7.09
N GLN A 79 -8.71 -10.53 -7.30
CA GLN A 79 -8.82 -9.85 -8.59
C GLN A 79 -8.07 -10.59 -9.71
N ARG A 80 -6.92 -11.21 -9.41
CA ARG A 80 -6.24 -12.10 -10.36
C ARG A 80 -7.05 -13.35 -10.72
N LEU A 81 -7.69 -13.99 -9.75
CA LEU A 81 -8.52 -15.17 -10.00
C LEU A 81 -9.72 -14.82 -10.88
N VAL A 82 -10.37 -13.67 -10.63
CA VAL A 82 -11.55 -13.21 -11.39
C VAL A 82 -11.17 -12.76 -12.80
N HIS A 83 -10.14 -11.93 -12.94
CA HIS A 83 -9.77 -11.33 -14.23
C HIS A 83 -8.72 -12.14 -15.02
N LYS A 84 -8.30 -13.31 -14.52
CA LYS A 84 -7.22 -14.15 -15.10
C LYS A 84 -5.96 -13.33 -15.45
N ILE A 85 -5.55 -12.42 -14.56
CA ILE A 85 -4.38 -11.51 -14.74
C ILE A 85 -3.06 -12.18 -14.38
#